data_AF-A0A532T540-F1
#
_entry.id   AF-A0A532T540-F1
#
_cell.length_a   1.000
_cell.length_b   1.000
_cell.length_c   1.000
_cell.angle_alpha   90.00
_cell.angle_beta   90.00
_cell.angle_gamma   90.00
#
_symmetry.space_group_name_H-M   'P 1'
#
loop_
_entity.id
_entity.type
_entity.pdbx_description
1 polymer ?
#
loop_
_entity_poly.entity_id
_entity_poly.type
_entity_poly.pdbx_seq_one_letter_code
_entity_poly.pdbx_strand_id
1 'polypeptide(L)'
;MDSQDGKIIVSRHGKKFSGQHGLNIGEGGIPRPSPASPEDKAFIYITPEGAQELREKGREVLGDTPFDSALFMTSDYIRALQSALYFTEDANLLNGREIDQRKEIGMGYDGANMNHQKIIPHYEVNQDEFVRNLYRDHFFKPQEEGLPFMGEWTRQFIKSIADGIEYLQQNRGHEQSLLAHFTHAPNIDGLAMIALECLGIDPIKEIVEVDDDYKAVRMGEMFTGNIYNLDSENPSMDLNVKEEVKGYNLSDLRRIEKDIAYKIAA
;
A
#
# COMPACT_ATOMS: atom_id res chain seq x y z
N MET A 1 29.30 -2.97 9.70
CA MET A 1 28.06 -3.58 9.18
C MET A 1 26.96 -2.85 9.90
N ASP A 2 26.13 -2.11 9.19
CA ASP A 2 24.98 -1.45 9.80
C ASP A 2 24.07 -2.56 10.34
N SER A 3 23.72 -2.48 11.63
CA SER A 3 22.84 -3.46 12.24
C SER A 3 21.44 -3.27 11.68
N GLN A 4 20.87 -4.34 11.14
CA GLN A 4 19.46 -4.36 10.79
C GLN A 4 18.63 -4.23 12.07
N ASP A 5 17.93 -3.11 12.20
CA ASP A 5 17.09 -2.78 13.35
C ASP A 5 15.64 -3.20 13.16
N GLY A 6 15.21 -3.46 11.92
CA GLY A 6 13.85 -3.89 11.65
C GLY A 6 13.58 -4.38 10.25
N LYS A 7 12.30 -4.67 10.01
CA LYS A 7 11.75 -5.05 8.71
C LYS A 7 10.60 -4.13 8.33
N ILE A 8 10.49 -3.82 7.05
CA ILE A 8 9.32 -3.18 6.45
C ILE A 8 8.63 -4.16 5.50
N ILE A 9 7.31 -4.21 5.56
CA ILE A 9 6.46 -5.00 4.68
C ILE A 9 5.39 -4.09 4.12
N VAL A 10 5.20 -4.09 2.81
CA VAL A 10 4.07 -3.42 2.16
C VAL A 10 3.33 -4.46 1.35
N SER A 11 2.06 -4.67 1.65
CA SER A 11 1.27 -5.71 1.02
C SER A 11 -0.13 -5.25 0.70
N ARG A 12 -0.69 -5.85 -0.36
CA ARG A 12 -2.11 -5.72 -0.65
C ARG A 12 -2.89 -6.57 0.36
N HIS A 13 -4.10 -6.15 0.68
CA HIS A 13 -5.03 -7.05 1.36
C HIS A 13 -5.21 -8.37 0.61
N GLY A 14 -5.49 -9.44 1.34
CA GLY A 14 -5.69 -10.78 0.77
C GLY A 14 -6.94 -10.88 -0.11
N LYS A 15 -7.15 -12.09 -0.65
CA LYS A 15 -8.29 -12.41 -1.51
C LYS A 15 -9.60 -12.18 -0.78
N LYS A 16 -10.42 -11.26 -1.32
CA LYS A 16 -11.72 -10.86 -0.77
C LYS A 16 -12.87 -11.55 -1.46
N PHE A 17 -14.03 -11.62 -0.80
CA PHE A 17 -15.25 -12.05 -1.49
C PHE A 17 -15.60 -11.06 -2.62
N SER A 18 -15.61 -11.55 -3.86
CA SER A 18 -16.02 -10.75 -5.02
C SER A 18 -17.53 -10.88 -5.24
N GLY A 19 -18.27 -9.79 -5.02
CA GLY A 19 -19.53 -9.39 -5.69
C GLY A 19 -20.76 -10.32 -5.77
N GLN A 20 -20.66 -11.64 -5.64
CA GLN A 20 -21.79 -12.59 -5.67
C GLN A 20 -21.80 -13.56 -4.49
N HIS A 21 -20.68 -13.72 -3.78
CA HIS A 21 -20.59 -14.67 -2.65
C HIS A 21 -20.38 -14.00 -1.28
N GLY A 22 -20.01 -12.72 -1.23
CA GLY A 22 -19.72 -12.03 0.04
C GLY A 22 -20.94 -11.50 0.81
N LEU A 23 -22.11 -11.48 0.17
CA LEU A 23 -23.38 -11.01 0.74
C LEU A 23 -24.54 -11.95 0.40
N ASN A 24 -24.29 -13.25 0.22
CA ASN A 24 -25.37 -14.24 0.29
C ASN A 24 -25.72 -14.48 1.76
N ILE A 25 -26.18 -13.43 2.43
CA ILE A 25 -26.92 -13.53 3.69
C ILE A 25 -28.35 -13.92 3.31
N GLY A 26 -28.55 -15.18 2.96
CA GLY A 26 -29.87 -15.74 2.61
C GLY A 26 -30.43 -15.28 1.26
N GLU A 27 -31.54 -15.89 0.87
CA GLU A 27 -32.25 -15.80 -0.43
C GLU A 27 -32.81 -14.40 -0.79
N GLY A 28 -32.27 -13.32 -0.21
CA GLY A 28 -32.80 -11.96 -0.29
C GLY A 28 -32.00 -10.94 -1.11
N GLY A 29 -30.95 -11.37 -1.84
CA GLY A 29 -30.27 -10.55 -2.86
C GLY A 29 -29.95 -9.12 -2.44
N ILE A 30 -29.06 -8.93 -1.46
CA ILE A 30 -28.58 -7.58 -1.12
C ILE A 30 -27.74 -7.07 -2.30
N PRO A 31 -28.08 -5.92 -2.91
CA PRO A 31 -27.30 -5.36 -4.00
C PRO A 31 -25.86 -5.10 -3.54
N ARG A 32 -24.90 -5.37 -4.43
CA ARG A 32 -23.48 -5.13 -4.18
C ARG A 32 -23.30 -3.68 -3.68
N PRO A 33 -22.64 -3.45 -2.53
CA PRO A 33 -22.38 -2.10 -2.07
C PRO A 33 -21.55 -1.36 -3.11
N SER A 34 -21.85 -0.08 -3.29
CA SER A 34 -21.08 0.79 -4.17
C SER A 34 -19.61 0.75 -3.72
N PRO A 35 -18.66 0.49 -4.63
CA PRO A 35 -17.24 0.56 -4.29
C PRO A 35 -16.88 1.85 -3.55
N ALA A 36 -16.00 1.74 -2.54
CA ALA A 36 -15.61 2.81 -1.62
C ALA A 36 -16.69 3.36 -0.69
N SER A 37 -17.93 2.85 -0.73
CA SER A 37 -18.97 3.23 0.22
C SER A 37 -18.62 2.77 1.65
N PRO A 38 -19.22 3.37 2.69
CA PRO A 38 -19.07 2.89 4.07
C PRO A 38 -19.34 1.38 4.21
N GLU A 39 -20.27 0.84 3.42
CA GLU A 39 -20.59 -0.58 3.40
C GLU A 39 -19.51 -1.43 2.72
N ASP A 40 -18.89 -0.98 1.63
CA ASP A 40 -17.71 -1.65 1.05
C ASP A 40 -16.53 -1.67 2.05
N LYS A 41 -16.34 -0.56 2.77
CA LYS A 41 -15.34 -0.45 3.84
C LYS A 41 -15.60 -1.40 4.99
N ALA A 42 -16.86 -1.56 5.40
CA ALA A 42 -17.22 -2.33 6.60
C ALA A 42 -17.50 -3.82 6.36
N PHE A 43 -17.99 -4.23 5.18
CA PHE A 43 -18.62 -5.55 4.99
C PHE A 43 -17.96 -6.43 3.93
N ILE A 44 -16.95 -5.97 3.19
CA ILE A 44 -16.21 -6.84 2.27
C ILE A 44 -15.00 -7.44 2.97
N TYR A 45 -15.16 -8.67 3.44
CA TYR A 45 -14.17 -9.44 4.18
C TYR A 45 -13.22 -10.27 3.29
N ILE A 46 -12.12 -10.71 3.90
CA ILE A 46 -11.19 -11.70 3.34
C ILE A 46 -11.86 -13.09 3.32
N THR A 47 -11.64 -13.83 2.23
CA THR A 47 -12.09 -15.22 2.07
C THR A 47 -11.30 -16.18 2.97
N PRO A 48 -11.86 -17.35 3.37
CA PRO A 48 -11.10 -18.35 4.11
C PRO A 48 -9.79 -18.75 3.42
N GLU A 49 -9.81 -18.92 2.10
CA GLU A 49 -8.62 -19.23 1.30
C GLU A 49 -7.61 -18.09 1.37
N GLY A 50 -8.06 -16.84 1.21
CA GLY A 50 -7.20 -15.66 1.33
C GLY A 50 -6.61 -15.48 2.73
N ALA A 51 -7.35 -15.86 3.79
CA ALA A 51 -6.84 -15.85 5.16
C ALA A 51 -5.75 -16.90 5.36
N GLN A 52 -5.91 -18.10 4.81
CA GLN A 52 -4.89 -19.14 4.84
C GLN A 52 -3.61 -18.70 4.09
N GLU A 53 -3.74 -18.17 2.88
CA GLU A 53 -2.62 -17.64 2.09
C GLU A 53 -1.83 -16.56 2.88
N LEU A 54 -2.54 -15.66 3.58
CA LEU A 54 -1.93 -14.62 4.39
C LEU A 54 -1.17 -15.20 5.60
N ARG A 55 -1.73 -16.20 6.29
CA ARG A 55 -1.04 -16.87 7.41
C ARG A 55 0.23 -17.56 6.97
N GLU A 56 0.16 -18.30 5.87
CA GLU A 56 1.31 -19.01 5.29
C GLU A 56 2.41 -18.01 4.88
N LYS A 57 2.03 -16.93 4.19
CA LYS A 57 2.98 -15.87 3.80
C LYS A 57 3.54 -15.12 5.01
N GLY A 58 2.73 -14.87 6.03
CA GLY A 58 3.15 -14.31 7.31
C GLY A 58 4.24 -15.13 7.96
N ARG A 59 4.02 -16.43 8.08
CA ARG A 59 5.00 -17.38 8.62
C ARG A 59 6.29 -17.42 7.78
N GLU A 60 6.18 -17.41 6.46
CA GLU A 60 7.33 -17.39 5.55
C GLU A 60 8.19 -16.13 5.71
N VAL A 61 7.57 -14.96 5.81
CA VAL A 61 8.26 -13.65 5.80
C VAL A 61 8.78 -13.26 7.19
N LEU A 62 7.97 -13.50 8.23
CA LEU A 62 8.34 -13.17 9.61
C LEU A 62 9.27 -14.24 10.20
N GLY A 63 9.07 -15.51 9.83
CA GLY A 63 9.82 -16.64 10.35
C GLY A 63 9.76 -16.72 11.88
N ASP A 64 10.85 -17.18 12.49
CA ASP A 64 11.03 -17.21 13.95
C ASP A 64 11.70 -15.93 14.48
N THR A 65 11.64 -14.83 13.74
CA THR A 65 12.25 -13.55 14.15
C THR A 65 11.39 -12.90 15.23
N PRO A 66 11.93 -12.60 16.42
CA PRO A 66 11.16 -11.92 17.43
C PRO A 66 11.23 -10.40 17.25
N PHE A 67 10.09 -9.76 17.48
CA PHE A 67 9.92 -8.32 17.35
C PHE A 67 9.40 -7.74 18.66
N ASP A 68 10.11 -6.75 19.17
CA ASP A 68 9.74 -6.04 20.39
C ASP A 68 8.68 -4.97 20.16
N SER A 69 8.66 -4.40 18.94
CA SER A 69 7.65 -3.44 18.53
C SER A 69 7.21 -3.72 17.10
N ALA A 70 5.90 -3.70 16.89
CA ALA A 70 5.31 -3.97 15.59
C ALA A 70 4.15 -3.00 15.31
N LEU A 71 4.31 -2.17 14.29
CA LEU A 71 3.28 -1.25 13.84
C LEU A 71 2.65 -1.77 12.54
N PHE A 72 1.34 -2.01 12.60
CA PHE A 72 0.53 -2.39 11.45
C PHE A 72 -0.26 -1.19 10.95
N MET A 73 0.11 -0.68 9.79
CA MET A 73 -0.62 0.40 9.14
C MET A 73 -1.61 -0.18 8.14
N THR A 74 -2.89 0.15 8.29
CA THR A 74 -3.92 -0.36 7.37
C THR A 74 -4.74 0.75 6.79
N SER A 75 -5.34 0.50 5.62
CA SER A 75 -6.44 1.34 5.17
C SER A 75 -7.67 1.17 6.07
N ASP A 76 -8.63 2.08 5.98
CA ASP A 76 -9.90 2.04 6.72
C ASP A 76 -10.91 1.01 6.16
N TYR A 77 -10.46 0.11 5.30
CA TYR A 77 -11.24 -1.03 4.85
C TYR A 77 -10.99 -2.25 5.73
N ILE A 78 -12.06 -2.93 6.16
CA ILE A 78 -12.00 -4.10 7.04
C ILE A 78 -11.08 -5.21 6.51
N ARG A 79 -11.03 -5.38 5.18
CA ARG A 79 -10.15 -6.36 4.52
C ARG A 79 -8.66 -6.07 4.72
N ALA A 80 -8.25 -4.79 4.80
CA ALA A 80 -6.86 -4.44 5.08
C ALA A 80 -6.50 -4.76 6.53
N LEU A 81 -7.39 -4.42 7.47
CA LEU A 81 -7.26 -4.81 8.87
C LEU A 81 -7.19 -6.32 9.07
N GLN A 82 -8.13 -7.07 8.48
CA GLN A 82 -8.13 -8.53 8.52
C GLN A 82 -6.86 -9.11 7.92
N SER A 83 -6.31 -8.49 6.88
CA SER A 83 -5.06 -8.96 6.29
C SER A 83 -3.89 -8.82 7.25
N ALA A 84 -3.78 -7.69 7.95
CA ALA A 84 -2.79 -7.51 9.02
C ALA A 84 -2.97 -8.52 10.17
N LEU A 85 -4.22 -8.84 10.54
CA LEU A 85 -4.53 -9.84 11.57
C LEU A 85 -4.12 -11.25 11.12
N TYR A 86 -4.57 -11.71 9.96
CA TYR A 86 -4.25 -13.05 9.46
C TYR A 86 -2.75 -13.24 9.17
N PHE A 87 -2.09 -12.22 8.64
CA PHE A 87 -0.65 -12.26 8.38
C PHE A 87 0.20 -12.47 9.65
N THR A 88 -0.35 -12.10 10.81
CA THR A 88 0.39 -12.12 12.07
C THR A 88 -0.12 -13.18 13.05
N GLU A 89 -1.22 -13.85 12.73
CA GLU A 89 -1.91 -14.75 13.66
C GLU A 89 -1.04 -15.90 14.12
N ASP A 90 -0.21 -16.44 13.23
CA ASP A 90 0.70 -17.55 13.52
C ASP A 90 2.10 -17.07 13.98
N ALA A 91 2.36 -15.76 13.95
CA ALA A 91 3.62 -15.19 14.40
C ALA A 91 3.55 -14.94 15.91
N ASN A 92 3.93 -15.95 16.70
CA ASN A 92 3.93 -15.93 18.18
C ASN A 92 4.94 -14.93 18.80
N LEU A 93 5.52 -14.02 18.03
CA LEU A 93 6.71 -13.26 18.39
C LEU A 93 6.55 -11.74 18.22
N LEU A 94 5.31 -11.25 18.23
CA LEU A 94 5.00 -9.82 18.12
C LEU A 94 4.61 -9.26 19.49
N ASN A 95 5.61 -8.85 20.27
CA ASN A 95 5.36 -8.01 21.44
C ASN A 95 5.06 -6.57 20.99
N GLY A 96 4.29 -5.82 21.77
CA GLY A 96 4.05 -4.39 21.48
C GLY A 96 3.34 -4.11 20.15
N ARG A 97 2.44 -5.00 19.71
CA ARG A 97 1.66 -4.82 18.49
C ARG A 97 0.71 -3.63 18.60
N GLU A 98 0.84 -2.67 17.69
CA GLU A 98 -0.11 -1.58 17.46
C GLU A 98 -0.68 -1.59 16.04
N ILE A 99 -1.91 -1.08 15.89
CA ILE A 99 -2.58 -0.95 14.60
C ILE A 99 -2.98 0.51 14.40
N ASP A 100 -2.43 1.14 13.35
CA ASP A 100 -2.81 2.47 12.90
C ASP A 100 -3.67 2.36 11.62
N GLN A 101 -4.97 2.65 11.75
CA GLN A 101 -5.88 2.67 10.60
C GLN A 101 -5.95 4.06 10.01
N ARG A 102 -5.57 4.18 8.74
CA ARG A 102 -5.60 5.43 7.99
C ARG A 102 -6.71 5.43 6.97
N LYS A 103 -7.34 6.59 6.81
CA LYS A 103 -8.37 6.78 5.80
C LYS A 103 -7.78 6.49 4.43
N GLU A 104 -8.35 5.54 3.71
CA GLU A 104 -8.02 5.34 2.31
C GLU A 104 -8.56 6.50 1.50
N ILE A 105 -7.73 7.03 0.62
CA ILE A 105 -8.20 8.03 -0.32
C ILE A 105 -8.81 7.24 -1.48
N GLY A 106 -10.15 7.17 -1.48
CA GLY A 106 -10.91 6.42 -2.48
C GLY A 106 -10.74 7.01 -3.88
N MET A 107 -11.16 6.26 -4.91
CA MET A 107 -10.88 6.45 -6.34
C MET A 107 -11.39 7.75 -7.01
N GLY A 108 -11.73 8.78 -6.25
CA GLY A 108 -12.22 10.06 -6.75
C GLY A 108 -13.73 10.16 -6.93
N TYR A 109 -14.47 9.05 -6.86
CA TYR A 109 -15.93 9.02 -6.86
C TYR A 109 -16.49 7.76 -6.18
N ASP A 110 -17.70 7.88 -5.64
CA ASP A 110 -18.43 6.77 -5.02
C ASP A 110 -18.84 5.75 -6.09
N GLY A 111 -18.61 4.47 -5.84
CA GLY A 111 -18.96 3.40 -6.76
C GLY A 111 -17.84 2.99 -7.73
N ALA A 112 -16.70 3.66 -7.69
CA ALA A 112 -15.52 3.39 -8.50
C ALA A 112 -14.81 2.06 -8.15
N ASN A 113 -14.84 1.09 -9.05
CA ASN A 113 -14.06 -0.15 -8.99
C ASN A 113 -13.27 -0.38 -10.27
N MET A 114 -11.95 -0.15 -10.26
CA MET A 114 -11.02 -0.34 -11.39
C MET A 114 -11.31 -1.54 -12.32
N ASN A 115 -11.87 -2.64 -11.81
CA ASN A 115 -12.26 -3.80 -12.60
C ASN A 115 -13.52 -3.65 -13.47
N HIS A 116 -14.22 -2.50 -13.45
CA HIS A 116 -15.36 -2.25 -14.32
C HIS A 116 -14.93 -1.36 -15.49
N GLN A 117 -14.87 -1.92 -16.70
CA GLN A 117 -14.65 -1.18 -17.97
C GLN A 117 -15.64 -0.02 -18.23
N LYS A 118 -16.66 0.17 -17.38
CA LYS A 118 -17.65 1.24 -17.49
C LYS A 118 -17.27 2.51 -16.72
N ILE A 119 -16.05 2.58 -16.19
CA ILE A 119 -15.78 3.47 -15.07
C ILE A 119 -15.58 4.92 -15.41
N ILE A 120 -15.27 5.25 -16.65
CA ILE A 120 -15.42 6.63 -17.06
C ILE A 120 -16.04 6.64 -18.45
N PRO A 121 -17.30 7.10 -18.60
CA PRO A 121 -17.90 7.29 -19.93
C PRO A 121 -17.11 8.24 -20.85
N HIS A 122 -15.98 8.81 -20.39
CA HIS A 122 -15.10 9.72 -21.10
C HIS A 122 -13.72 9.15 -21.47
N TYR A 123 -13.35 7.96 -21.00
CA TYR A 123 -12.05 7.36 -21.29
C TYR A 123 -12.26 5.98 -21.94
N GLU A 124 -12.11 5.92 -23.26
CA GLU A 124 -12.20 4.68 -24.06
C GLU A 124 -10.90 3.85 -24.00
N VAL A 125 -10.30 3.72 -22.82
CA VAL A 125 -9.02 3.02 -22.62
C VAL A 125 -9.16 1.86 -21.64
N ASN A 126 -8.24 0.89 -21.71
CA ASN A 126 -8.22 -0.22 -20.75
C ASN A 126 -7.74 0.26 -19.35
N GLN A 127 -7.89 -0.58 -18.33
CA GLN A 127 -7.58 -0.21 -16.93
C GLN A 127 -6.12 0.22 -16.74
N ASP A 128 -5.17 -0.48 -17.35
CA ASP A 128 -3.75 -0.19 -17.19
C ASP A 128 -3.39 1.12 -17.87
N GLU A 129 -3.93 1.36 -19.07
CA GLU A 129 -3.78 2.62 -19.80
C GLU A 129 -4.45 3.78 -19.06
N PHE A 130 -5.60 3.56 -18.43
CA PHE A 130 -6.24 4.55 -17.57
C PHE A 130 -5.35 4.93 -16.37
N VAL A 131 -4.82 3.94 -15.65
CA VAL A 131 -3.90 4.18 -14.52
C VAL A 131 -2.63 4.91 -15.00
N ARG A 132 -2.05 4.50 -16.13
CA ARG A 132 -0.90 5.21 -16.74
C ARG A 132 -1.23 6.67 -17.04
N ASN A 133 -2.40 6.96 -17.62
CA ASN A 133 -2.84 8.33 -17.92
C ASN A 133 -3.04 9.15 -16.63
N LEU A 134 -3.56 8.56 -15.56
CA LEU A 134 -3.67 9.24 -14.27
C LEU A 134 -2.30 9.64 -13.71
N TYR A 135 -1.32 8.74 -13.75
CA TYR A 135 0.05 9.05 -13.30
C TYR A 135 0.73 10.07 -14.21
N ARG A 136 0.55 9.97 -15.54
CA ARG A 136 1.19 10.87 -16.49
C ARG A 136 0.60 12.27 -16.46
N ASP A 137 -0.72 12.37 -16.51
CA ASP A 137 -1.42 13.61 -16.85
C ASP A 137 -2.08 14.28 -15.64
N HIS A 138 -2.28 13.56 -14.53
CA HIS A 138 -3.04 14.05 -13.38
C HIS A 138 -2.31 13.94 -12.03
N PHE A 139 -1.11 13.36 -11.96
CA PHE A 139 -0.44 13.11 -10.68
C PHE A 139 -0.17 14.37 -9.86
N PHE A 140 0.40 15.41 -10.48
CA PHE A 140 0.66 16.71 -9.81
C PHE A 140 -0.49 17.72 -9.98
N LYS A 141 -1.64 17.31 -10.52
CA LYS A 141 -2.78 18.22 -10.64
C LYS A 141 -3.61 18.21 -9.35
N PRO A 142 -4.26 19.32 -8.99
CA PRO A 142 -5.28 19.33 -7.95
C PRO A 142 -6.39 18.30 -8.20
N GLN A 143 -7.16 17.96 -7.17
CA GLN A 143 -8.27 17.03 -7.31
C GLN A 143 -9.28 17.51 -8.36
N GLU A 144 -9.41 16.74 -9.43
CA GLU A 144 -10.45 16.90 -10.43
C GLU A 144 -11.66 16.01 -10.07
N GLU A 145 -12.88 16.52 -10.30
CA GLU A 145 -14.09 15.76 -10.03
C GLU A 145 -14.12 14.46 -10.86
N GLY A 146 -14.38 13.32 -10.21
CA GLY A 146 -14.46 12.03 -10.88
C GLY A 146 -13.11 11.38 -11.18
N LEU A 147 -11.98 11.98 -10.79
CA LEU A 147 -10.65 11.38 -10.92
C LEU A 147 -10.01 11.11 -9.55
N PRO A 148 -9.26 10.02 -9.41
CA PRO A 148 -8.49 9.76 -8.20
C PRO A 148 -7.37 10.80 -8.04
N PHE A 149 -7.17 11.25 -6.80
CA PHE A 149 -6.16 12.25 -6.48
C PHE A 149 -4.78 11.59 -6.26
N MET A 150 -4.18 11.09 -7.34
CA MET A 150 -3.01 10.20 -7.31
C MET A 150 -1.80 10.76 -6.55
N GLY A 151 -1.49 12.05 -6.73
CA GLY A 151 -0.40 12.70 -6.00
C GLY A 151 -0.64 12.73 -4.50
N GLU A 152 -1.85 13.09 -4.06
CA GLU A 152 -2.21 13.11 -2.65
C GLU A 152 -2.23 11.71 -2.03
N TRP A 153 -2.66 10.69 -2.78
CA TRP A 153 -2.59 9.28 -2.33
C TRP A 153 -1.16 8.86 -2.06
N THR A 154 -0.31 9.08 -3.06
CA THR A 154 1.11 8.73 -3.01
C THR A 154 1.80 9.48 -1.86
N ARG A 155 1.47 10.76 -1.68
CA ARG A 155 1.96 11.59 -0.56
C ARG A 155 1.55 11.03 0.80
N GLN A 156 0.28 10.70 1.00
CA GLN A 156 -0.21 10.16 2.28
C GLN A 156 0.39 8.79 2.59
N PHE A 157 0.67 8.00 1.55
CA PHE A 157 1.34 6.72 1.70
C PHE A 157 2.83 6.86 2.06
N ILE A 158 3.56 7.79 1.44
CA ILE A 158 4.94 8.11 1.89
C ILE A 158 4.93 8.61 3.32
N LYS A 159 3.98 9.50 3.63
CA LYS A 159 3.81 10.04 4.97
C LYS A 159 3.58 8.92 5.98
N SER A 160 2.77 7.90 5.67
CA SER A 160 2.54 6.78 6.58
C SER A 160 3.80 5.97 6.82
N ILE A 161 4.60 5.68 5.79
CA ILE A 161 5.90 5.02 5.97
C ILE A 161 6.81 5.84 6.89
N ALA A 162 6.94 7.15 6.65
CA ALA A 162 7.76 8.04 7.46
C ALA A 162 7.28 8.13 8.92
N ASP A 163 5.98 8.33 9.13
CA ASP A 163 5.37 8.34 10.48
C ASP A 163 5.57 6.98 11.18
N GLY A 164 5.51 5.87 10.44
CA GLY A 164 5.72 4.53 10.98
C GLY A 164 7.16 4.29 11.44
N ILE A 165 8.15 4.78 10.69
CA ILE A 165 9.55 4.74 11.09
C ILE A 165 9.78 5.58 12.36
N GLU A 166 9.21 6.78 12.42
CA GLU A 166 9.28 7.64 13.61
C GLU A 166 8.62 6.99 14.83
N TYR A 167 7.47 6.33 14.64
CA TYR A 167 6.82 5.58 15.70
C TYR A 167 7.71 4.45 16.22
N LEU A 168 8.31 3.65 15.33
CA LEU A 168 9.18 2.55 15.72
C LEU A 168 10.45 3.05 16.43
N GLN A 169 10.97 4.21 16.03
CA GLN A 169 12.08 4.87 16.71
C GLN A 169 11.72 5.26 18.15
N GLN A 170 10.51 5.77 18.39
CA GLN A 170 10.05 6.17 19.73
C GLN A 170 9.71 4.98 20.63
N ASN A 171 9.38 3.83 20.04
CA ASN A 171 8.91 2.63 20.75
C ASN A 171 9.87 1.45 20.57
N ARG A 172 11.15 1.72 20.30
CA ARG A 172 12.14 0.65 20.05
C ARG A 172 12.40 -0.15 21.32
N GLY A 173 12.44 -1.47 21.17
CA GLY A 173 12.90 -2.39 22.20
C GLY A 173 14.39 -2.74 22.07
N HIS A 174 14.75 -3.91 22.59
CA HIS A 174 16.09 -4.50 22.45
C HIS A 174 16.23 -5.40 21.22
N GLU A 175 15.12 -5.89 20.67
CA GLU A 175 15.01 -6.75 19.50
C GLU A 175 14.63 -5.96 18.23
N GLN A 176 14.22 -6.67 17.17
CA GLN A 176 13.87 -6.06 15.89
C GLN A 176 12.51 -5.35 15.95
N SER A 177 12.36 -4.32 15.12
CA SER A 177 11.10 -3.62 14.89
C SER A 177 10.42 -4.09 13.60
N LEU A 178 9.09 -4.09 13.54
CA LEU A 178 8.32 -4.41 12.34
C LEU A 178 7.41 -3.24 11.94
N LEU A 179 7.55 -2.76 10.70
CA LEU A 179 6.56 -1.89 10.06
C LEU A 179 5.84 -2.68 8.97
N ALA A 180 4.54 -2.91 9.10
CA ALA A 180 3.78 -3.66 8.11
C ALA A 180 2.57 -2.87 7.62
N HIS A 181 2.55 -2.56 6.32
CA HIS A 181 1.50 -1.79 5.68
C HIS A 181 0.59 -2.69 4.85
N PHE A 182 -0.70 -2.74 5.17
CA PHE A 182 -1.71 -3.49 4.42
C PHE A 182 -2.68 -2.51 3.75
N THR A 183 -2.71 -2.49 2.42
CA THR A 183 -3.50 -1.50 1.66
C THR A 183 -4.03 -2.08 0.33
N HIS A 184 -4.34 -1.24 -0.65
CA HIS A 184 -4.86 -1.60 -1.97
C HIS A 184 -3.81 -1.37 -3.06
N ALA A 185 -4.01 -2.02 -4.22
CA ALA A 185 -3.05 -1.98 -5.33
C ALA A 185 -2.60 -0.56 -5.73
N PRO A 186 -3.47 0.46 -5.88
CA PRO A 186 -3.02 1.79 -6.31
C PRO A 186 -1.98 2.45 -5.41
N ASN A 187 -2.06 2.24 -4.09
CA ASN A 187 -1.07 2.80 -3.16
C ASN A 187 0.28 2.11 -3.28
N ILE A 188 0.24 0.81 -3.52
CA ILE A 188 1.42 -0.03 -3.73
C ILE A 188 2.09 0.32 -5.07
N ASP A 189 1.29 0.61 -6.09
CA ASP A 189 1.77 1.09 -7.40
C ASP A 189 2.41 2.48 -7.27
N GLY A 190 1.85 3.37 -6.42
CA GLY A 190 2.47 4.65 -6.07
C GLY A 190 3.85 4.51 -5.42
N LEU A 191 4.06 3.49 -4.59
CA LEU A 191 5.37 3.19 -3.99
C LEU A 191 6.41 2.79 -5.05
N ALA A 192 6.03 1.95 -6.01
CA ALA A 192 6.89 1.58 -7.12
C ALA A 192 7.25 2.79 -7.99
N MET A 193 6.32 3.73 -8.18
CA MET A 193 6.58 4.98 -8.90
C MET A 193 7.61 5.87 -8.20
N ILE A 194 7.57 5.97 -6.87
CA ILE A 194 8.59 6.70 -6.09
C ILE A 194 9.95 6.02 -6.20
N ALA A 195 9.98 4.69 -6.22
CA ALA A 195 11.18 3.91 -6.47
C ALA A 195 11.82 4.28 -7.82
N LEU A 196 11.00 4.42 -8.87
CA LEU A 196 11.43 4.74 -10.23
C LEU A 196 11.82 6.23 -10.43
N GLU A 197 11.04 7.20 -9.95
CA GLU A 197 11.38 8.64 -10.06
C GLU A 197 12.70 8.98 -9.32
N CYS A 198 12.99 8.29 -8.22
CA CYS A 198 14.23 8.47 -7.43
C CYS A 198 15.47 7.78 -8.03
N LEU A 199 15.34 7.09 -9.16
CA LEU A 199 16.47 6.58 -9.95
C LEU A 199 16.99 7.60 -10.97
N GLY A 200 16.44 8.83 -10.99
CA GLY A 200 16.75 9.82 -12.03
C GLY A 200 16.19 9.43 -13.39
N ILE A 201 15.28 8.44 -13.39
CA ILE A 201 14.54 7.97 -14.54
C ILE A 201 13.32 8.90 -14.65
N ASP A 202 13.15 9.55 -15.79
CA ASP A 202 11.97 10.35 -16.07
C ASP A 202 10.74 9.41 -16.08
N PRO A 203 9.91 9.45 -15.02
CA PRO A 203 8.82 8.49 -14.88
C PRO A 203 7.82 8.65 -16.03
N ILE A 204 7.71 9.85 -16.62
CA ILE A 204 6.78 10.15 -17.71
C ILE A 204 7.31 9.59 -19.05
N LYS A 205 8.61 9.71 -19.33
CA LYS A 205 9.20 9.18 -20.58
C LYS A 205 9.20 7.66 -20.63
N GLU A 206 9.55 6.99 -19.53
CA GLU A 206 9.54 5.52 -19.52
C GLU A 206 8.11 4.99 -19.48
N ILE A 207 7.15 5.56 -18.71
CA ILE A 207 5.71 5.19 -18.83
C ILE A 207 5.21 5.24 -20.29
N VAL A 208 5.81 6.11 -21.12
CA VAL A 208 5.48 6.34 -22.54
C VAL A 208 6.30 5.45 -23.51
N GLU A 209 7.46 4.94 -23.13
CA GLU A 209 8.33 4.06 -23.95
C GLU A 209 8.37 2.59 -23.48
N VAL A 210 7.47 2.17 -22.59
CA VAL A 210 7.41 0.76 -22.14
C VAL A 210 6.74 -0.14 -23.19
N ASP A 211 7.57 -0.91 -23.88
CA ASP A 211 7.27 -2.03 -24.79
C ASP A 211 6.24 -3.03 -24.19
N ASP A 212 5.55 -3.76 -25.06
CA ASP A 212 4.42 -4.68 -24.77
C ASP A 212 4.71 -5.77 -23.71
N ASP A 213 5.96 -5.91 -23.27
CA ASP A 213 6.45 -6.98 -22.39
C ASP A 213 6.63 -6.60 -20.92
N TYR A 214 6.47 -5.32 -20.51
CA TYR A 214 6.37 -5.02 -19.07
C TYR A 214 4.95 -5.20 -18.55
N LYS A 215 4.75 -6.35 -17.93
CA LYS A 215 3.73 -6.62 -16.92
C LYS A 215 3.84 -5.51 -15.87
N ALA A 216 2.84 -4.64 -15.77
CA ALA A 216 2.65 -3.74 -14.63
C ALA A 216 3.10 -4.44 -13.33
N VAL A 217 3.71 -3.70 -12.39
CA VAL A 217 3.89 -4.16 -10.98
C VAL A 217 2.73 -5.06 -10.65
N ARG A 218 2.96 -6.39 -10.53
CA ARG A 218 1.85 -7.31 -10.70
C ARG A 218 0.89 -7.05 -9.56
N MET A 219 -0.35 -6.68 -9.89
CA MET A 219 -1.40 -6.44 -8.91
C MET A 219 -1.47 -7.61 -7.92
N GLY A 220 -0.98 -7.44 -6.69
CA GLY A 220 -0.85 -8.52 -5.70
C GLY A 220 0.56 -8.74 -5.12
N GLU A 221 1.55 -7.94 -5.53
CA GLU A 221 2.90 -8.01 -4.99
C GLU A 221 2.99 -7.53 -3.52
N MET A 222 3.84 -8.22 -2.76
CA MET A 222 4.31 -7.84 -1.44
C MET A 222 5.73 -7.34 -1.60
N PHE A 223 6.00 -6.14 -1.10
CA PHE A 223 7.35 -5.61 -0.98
C PHE A 223 7.86 -5.84 0.44
N THR A 224 9.10 -6.27 0.53
CA THR A 224 9.80 -6.44 1.80
C THR A 224 11.06 -5.62 1.78
N GLY A 225 11.49 -5.18 2.95
CA GLY A 225 12.71 -4.42 3.11
C GLY A 225 13.17 -4.44 4.55
N ASN A 226 14.26 -3.75 4.79
CA ASN A 226 14.92 -3.66 6.08
C ASN A 226 14.92 -2.21 6.55
N ILE A 227 14.93 -2.04 7.87
CA ILE A 227 15.11 -0.74 8.54
C ILE A 227 16.44 -0.80 9.29
N TYR A 228 17.22 0.28 9.21
CA TYR A 228 18.55 0.40 9.78
C TYR A 228 18.72 1.73 10.50
N ASN A 229 19.59 1.72 11.50
CA ASN A 229 19.98 2.88 12.29
C ASN A 229 18.77 3.59 12.90
N LEU A 230 17.83 2.82 13.46
CA LEU A 230 16.58 3.33 14.01
C LEU A 230 16.79 4.30 15.18
N ASP A 231 17.95 4.22 15.85
CA ASP A 231 18.36 5.12 16.94
C ASP A 231 18.91 6.47 16.46
N SER A 232 19.20 6.58 15.16
CA SER A 232 19.80 7.79 14.61
C SER A 232 18.77 8.87 14.36
N GLU A 233 19.18 10.14 14.29
CA GLU A 233 18.28 11.24 13.89
C GLU A 233 17.69 11.07 12.48
N ASN A 234 18.28 10.19 11.66
CA ASN A 234 17.86 9.95 10.28
C ASN A 234 17.92 8.46 9.93
N PRO A 235 16.99 7.63 10.46
CA PRO A 235 16.92 6.22 10.15
C PRO A 235 16.82 5.98 8.64
N SER A 236 17.25 4.80 8.21
CA SER A 236 17.17 4.40 6.81
C SER A 236 16.39 3.12 6.63
N MET A 237 15.80 2.98 5.46
CA MET A 237 15.11 1.78 5.02
C MET A 237 15.59 1.40 3.63
N ASP A 238 15.55 0.12 3.30
CA ASP A 238 15.56 -0.35 1.93
C ASP A 238 14.19 -0.91 1.55
N LEU A 239 13.90 -0.91 0.25
CA LEU A 239 12.79 -1.65 -0.34
C LEU A 239 13.32 -2.56 -1.42
N ASN A 240 12.94 -3.83 -1.37
CA ASN A 240 13.20 -4.78 -2.43
C ASN A 240 12.04 -4.74 -3.42
N VAL A 241 12.29 -4.22 -4.62
CA VAL A 241 11.33 -4.17 -5.74
C VAL A 241 11.95 -4.95 -6.90
N LYS A 242 11.43 -6.15 -7.19
CA LYS A 242 11.83 -6.98 -8.34
C LYS A 242 13.36 -7.06 -8.56
N GLU A 243 14.08 -7.51 -7.53
CA GLU A 243 15.55 -7.69 -7.51
C GLU A 243 16.40 -6.41 -7.36
N GLU A 244 15.79 -5.22 -7.43
CA GLU A 244 16.45 -3.97 -7.12
C GLU A 244 16.24 -3.58 -5.66
N VAL A 245 17.33 -3.16 -5.01
CA VAL A 245 17.33 -2.65 -3.64
C VAL A 245 17.54 -1.15 -3.68
N LYS A 246 16.56 -0.38 -3.20
CA LYS A 246 16.69 1.07 -3.09
C LYS A 246 16.60 1.52 -1.64
N GLY A 247 17.62 2.24 -1.19
CA GLY A 247 17.69 2.83 0.15
C GLY A 247 17.10 4.24 0.20
N TYR A 248 16.42 4.54 1.30
CA TYR A 248 15.88 5.86 1.64
C TYR A 248 16.21 6.14 3.10
N ASN A 249 16.59 7.37 3.41
CA ASN A 249 16.55 7.83 4.80
C ASN A 249 15.22 8.55 5.10
N LEU A 250 14.91 8.73 6.38
CA LEU A 250 13.69 9.40 6.82
C LEU A 250 13.56 10.81 6.22
N SER A 251 14.66 11.55 6.13
CA SER A 251 14.67 12.88 5.53
C SER A 251 14.35 12.86 4.02
N ASP A 252 14.72 11.81 3.29
CA ASP A 252 14.35 11.62 1.89
C ASP A 252 12.83 11.45 1.76
N LEU A 253 12.23 10.57 2.57
CA LEU A 253 10.78 10.35 2.57
C LEU A 253 10.02 11.65 2.86
N ARG A 254 10.46 12.40 3.89
CA ARG A 254 9.87 13.69 4.24
C ARG A 254 10.06 14.76 3.16
N ARG A 255 11.19 14.75 2.45
CA ARG A 255 11.42 15.64 1.31
C ARG A 255 10.48 15.30 0.17
N ILE A 256 10.37 14.02 -0.22
CA ILE A 256 9.47 13.58 -1.30
C ILE A 256 8.01 13.92 -0.96
N GLU A 257 7.58 13.69 0.29
CA GLU A 257 6.25 14.09 0.78
C GLU A 257 5.98 15.59 0.54
N LYS A 258 6.93 16.45 0.90
CA LYS A 258 6.82 17.91 0.73
C LYS A 258 6.88 18.33 -0.74
N ASP A 259 7.74 17.71 -1.53
CA ASP A 259 7.90 18.00 -2.95
C ASP A 259 6.60 17.69 -3.71
N ILE A 260 5.94 16.57 -3.41
CA ILE A 260 4.63 16.25 -3.98
C ILE A 260 3.57 17.28 -3.54
N ALA A 261 3.50 17.62 -2.25
CA ALA A 261 2.56 18.62 -1.76
C ALA A 261 2.72 19.98 -2.46
N TYR A 262 3.98 20.41 -2.64
CA TYR A 262 4.30 21.66 -3.31
C TYR A 262 3.89 21.64 -4.79
N LYS A 263 4.24 20.56 -5.51
CA LYS A 263 3.90 20.41 -6.93
C LYS A 263 2.39 20.32 -7.19
N ILE A 264 1.61 19.75 -6.26
CA ILE A 264 0.14 19.72 -6.32
C ILE A 264 -0.48 21.11 -6.14
N ALA A 265 0.16 21.97 -5.34
CA ALA A 265 -0.37 23.30 -5.00
C ALA A 265 0.04 24.40 -5.98
N ALA A 266 1.00 24.13 -6.87
CA ALA A 266 1.55 25.07 -7.86
C ALA A 266 0.70 25.13 -9.13
#